data_AF-A0AAN9EK89-F1
#
_entry.id   AF-A0AAN9EK89-F1
#
_cell.length_a   1.000
_cell.length_b   1.000
_cell.length_c   1.000
_cell.angle_alpha   90.00
_cell.angle_beta   90.00
_cell.angle_gamma   90.00
#
_symmetry.space_group_name_H-M   'P 1'
#
loop_
_entity.id
_entity.type
_entity.pdbx_description
1 polymer ?
#
loop_
_entity_poly.entity_id
_entity_poly.type
_entity_poly.pdbx_seq_one_letter_code
_entity_poly.pdbx_strand_id
1 'polypeptide(L)'
;MDTLTHLISHSCKINLVSHDCKIKDNLFLIFLIGICYKLANPVARPSKVKSRMENYIQFQEVSKAKYNCLLFDIDDTLYPLSSGLQGHVTRNIQDFMLEKLGIEAAKVPELCYQLYKVYGTTMAGLRAIGYDFDYDEFHSIAHGRLQYDLLKPDPTLRGILKSLPIRKVIFTNADDVHAARVLHRLGLEDCFDTIISFDTLNSSNKITPSNDKDDSETRPISAGIFDFLEYMRHSDSDIVLPSTPIICKPFEDAFEKVFKIANIDPQRTMFFDDSIRNLLTAKRLGLHTVAVGSSVRALGVDHALESIHNIKEAFPDLWEAEEKHEITKYNVTIETLA
;
A
#
# COMPACT_ATOMS: atom_id res chain seq x y z
N MET A 1 -49.55 10.17 29.46
CA MET A 1 -48.10 9.92 29.54
C MET A 1 -47.72 9.25 30.87
N ASP A 2 -48.59 8.43 31.49
CA ASP A 2 -48.36 7.94 32.88
C ASP A 2 -48.85 6.50 33.17
N THR A 3 -48.78 5.59 32.21
CA THR A 3 -49.04 4.15 32.49
C THR A 3 -48.11 3.17 31.79
N LEU A 4 -47.12 3.64 31.01
CA LEU A 4 -46.14 2.76 30.35
C LEU A 4 -44.82 2.62 31.12
N THR A 5 -44.53 3.52 32.06
CA THR A 5 -43.24 3.57 32.78
C THR A 5 -43.15 2.54 33.91
N HIS A 6 -44.28 2.01 34.39
CA HIS A 6 -44.30 1.10 35.54
C HIS A 6 -44.09 -0.38 35.18
N LEU A 7 -44.23 -0.78 33.91
CA LEU A 7 -44.06 -2.18 33.50
C LEU A 7 -42.61 -2.60 33.20
N ILE A 8 -41.68 -1.64 33.17
CA ILE A 8 -40.25 -1.93 32.91
C ILE A 8 -39.49 -2.25 34.22
N SER A 9 -40.06 -2.00 35.39
CA SER A 9 -39.35 -2.12 36.67
C SER A 9 -39.43 -3.49 37.36
N HIS A 10 -40.17 -4.50 36.88
CA HIS A 10 -40.42 -5.72 37.66
C HIS A 10 -40.13 -7.07 37.00
N SER A 11 -39.47 -7.14 35.84
CA SER A 11 -39.09 -8.43 35.25
C SER A 11 -37.81 -8.38 34.43
N CYS A 12 -36.68 -8.09 35.08
CA CYS A 12 -35.38 -8.47 34.55
C CYS A 12 -34.33 -8.60 35.66
N LYS A 13 -34.44 -9.67 36.45
CA LYS A 13 -33.28 -10.28 37.13
C LYS A 13 -32.82 -11.44 36.26
N ILE A 14 -31.96 -11.15 35.29
CA ILE A 14 -31.15 -12.19 34.64
C ILE A 14 -29.70 -11.82 34.93
N ASN A 15 -29.16 -12.46 35.97
CA ASN A 15 -27.72 -12.52 36.22
C ASN A 15 -27.09 -13.43 35.16
N LEU A 16 -26.25 -12.87 34.29
CA LEU A 16 -25.25 -13.64 33.56
C LEU A 16 -23.90 -12.96 33.75
N VAL A 17 -23.07 -13.66 34.53
CA VAL A 17 -21.68 -13.35 34.85
C VAL A 17 -20.85 -13.43 33.56
N SER A 18 -20.02 -12.42 33.34
CA SER A 18 -19.08 -12.29 32.25
C SER A 18 -17.92 -13.28 32.35
N HIS A 19 -17.60 -13.99 31.27
CA HIS A 19 -16.21 -14.28 30.90
C HIS A 19 -16.12 -14.54 29.38
N ASP A 20 -15.27 -13.75 28.73
CA ASP A 20 -14.64 -13.96 27.42
C ASP A 20 -15.50 -14.36 26.21
N CYS A 21 -15.98 -13.36 25.46
CA CYS A 21 -16.08 -13.47 24.00
C CYS A 21 -16.25 -12.09 23.33
N LYS A 22 -15.16 -11.56 22.75
CA LYS A 22 -15.21 -10.51 21.72
C LYS A 22 -15.76 -11.13 20.42
N ILE A 23 -17.07 -11.32 20.34
CA ILE A 23 -17.93 -11.47 19.16
C ILE A 23 -19.34 -11.57 19.77
N LYS A 24 -20.16 -10.50 19.75
CA LYS A 24 -21.65 -10.58 19.79
C LYS A 24 -22.46 -9.27 19.86
N ASP A 25 -21.90 -8.09 19.63
CA ASP A 25 -22.71 -6.87 19.88
C ASP A 25 -23.83 -6.59 18.86
N ASN A 26 -23.76 -7.11 17.63
CA ASN A 26 -24.87 -6.93 16.68
C ASN A 26 -25.93 -8.03 16.74
N LEU A 27 -25.56 -9.29 16.95
CA LEU A 27 -26.54 -10.38 16.98
C LEU A 27 -27.45 -10.31 18.20
N PHE A 28 -26.91 -9.87 19.35
CA PHE A 28 -27.68 -9.77 20.59
C PHE A 28 -28.67 -8.60 20.56
N LEU A 29 -28.26 -7.46 19.98
CA LEU A 29 -29.13 -6.30 19.77
C LEU A 29 -30.24 -6.60 18.76
N ILE A 30 -29.93 -7.31 17.67
CA ILE A 30 -30.92 -7.77 16.68
C ILE A 30 -31.94 -8.73 17.31
N PHE A 31 -31.49 -9.62 18.18
CA PHE A 31 -32.37 -10.56 18.90
C PHE A 31 -33.31 -9.83 19.88
N LEU A 32 -32.80 -8.84 20.61
CA LEU A 32 -33.59 -7.99 21.52
C LEU A 32 -34.61 -7.14 20.77
N ILE A 33 -34.24 -6.52 19.64
CA ILE A 33 -35.16 -5.75 18.80
C ILE A 33 -36.27 -6.65 18.23
N GLY A 34 -35.92 -7.86 17.81
CA GLY A 34 -36.90 -8.86 17.32
C GLY A 34 -37.91 -9.29 18.39
N ILE A 35 -37.46 -9.46 19.63
CA ILE A 35 -38.35 -9.78 20.77
C ILE A 35 -39.25 -8.59 21.12
N CYS A 36 -38.69 -7.38 21.23
CA CYS A 36 -39.46 -6.16 21.53
C CYS A 36 -40.54 -5.88 20.48
N TYR A 37 -40.24 -6.08 19.20
CA TYR A 37 -41.20 -5.87 18.11
C TYR A 37 -42.34 -6.90 18.12
N LYS A 38 -42.05 -8.16 18.46
CA LYS A 38 -43.04 -9.25 18.54
C LYS A 38 -43.97 -9.10 19.76
N LEU A 39 -43.44 -8.55 20.85
CA LEU A 39 -44.22 -8.22 22.06
C LEU A 39 -45.10 -6.98 21.84
N ALA A 40 -44.66 -6.01 21.04
CA ALA A 40 -45.42 -4.80 20.73
C ALA A 40 -46.54 -4.99 19.67
N ASN A 41 -46.47 -6.05 18.85
CA ASN A 41 -47.45 -6.30 17.77
C ASN A 41 -47.88 -7.79 17.69
N PRO A 42 -48.76 -8.26 18.59
CA PRO A 42 -49.10 -9.68 18.70
C PRO A 42 -49.93 -10.26 17.51
N VAL A 43 -50.43 -9.40 16.60
CA VAL A 43 -51.28 -9.81 15.46
C VAL A 43 -50.53 -9.76 14.11
N ALA A 44 -49.23 -9.41 14.10
CA ALA A 44 -48.46 -9.35 12.86
C ALA A 44 -48.21 -10.75 12.29
N ARG A 45 -48.77 -11.04 11.10
CA ARG A 45 -48.58 -12.33 10.41
C ARG A 45 -47.09 -12.58 10.12
N PRO A 46 -46.58 -13.81 10.33
CA PRO A 46 -45.15 -14.14 10.22
C PRO A 46 -44.52 -13.85 8.85
N SER A 47 -45.32 -13.78 7.78
CA SER A 47 -44.86 -13.47 6.43
C SER A 47 -44.45 -12.01 6.23
N LYS A 48 -45.05 -11.04 6.95
CA LYS A 48 -44.70 -9.61 6.82
C LYS A 48 -43.47 -9.20 7.63
N VAL A 49 -43.14 -9.95 8.68
CA VAL A 49 -41.95 -9.71 9.51
C VAL A 49 -40.71 -10.26 8.80
N LYS A 50 -40.82 -11.43 8.16
CA LYS A 50 -39.74 -12.03 7.36
C LYS A 50 -39.31 -11.12 6.21
N SER A 51 -40.25 -10.61 5.42
CA SER A 51 -39.92 -9.72 4.29
C SER A 51 -39.32 -8.37 4.72
N ARG A 52 -39.71 -7.83 5.88
CA ARG A 52 -39.11 -6.60 6.42
C ARG A 52 -37.71 -6.82 7.00
N MET A 53 -37.44 -7.99 7.56
CA MET A 53 -36.14 -8.34 8.14
C MET A 53 -35.15 -8.78 7.06
N GLU A 54 -35.61 -9.50 6.03
CA GLU A 54 -34.88 -9.77 4.79
C GLU A 54 -34.52 -8.45 4.09
N ASN A 55 -35.47 -7.52 3.97
CA ASN A 55 -35.17 -6.17 3.45
C ASN A 55 -34.20 -5.38 4.34
N TYR A 56 -34.18 -5.56 5.66
CA TYR A 56 -33.25 -4.87 6.57
C TYR A 56 -31.83 -5.45 6.51
N ILE A 57 -31.69 -6.77 6.34
CA ILE A 57 -30.40 -7.44 6.08
C ILE A 57 -29.90 -7.06 4.69
N GLN A 58 -30.79 -6.99 3.69
CA GLN A 58 -30.47 -6.54 2.33
C GLN A 58 -30.17 -5.03 2.26
N PHE A 59 -30.71 -4.23 3.20
CA PHE A 59 -30.35 -2.83 3.41
C PHE A 59 -29.00 -2.64 4.14
N GLN A 60 -28.47 -3.67 4.81
CA GLN A 60 -27.12 -3.62 5.41
C GLN A 60 -26.05 -4.19 4.48
N GLU A 61 -26.42 -4.97 3.46
CA GLU A 61 -25.60 -5.20 2.26
C GLU A 61 -25.62 -3.99 1.32
N VAL A 62 -25.49 -2.77 1.89
CA VAL A 62 -25.02 -1.63 1.09
C VAL A 62 -23.65 -2.05 0.59
N SER A 63 -23.57 -2.34 -0.71
CA SER A 63 -22.36 -2.66 -1.47
C SER A 63 -21.19 -1.82 -0.97
N LYS A 64 -20.36 -2.38 -0.09
CA LYS A 64 -19.10 -1.74 0.31
C LYS A 64 -18.31 -1.52 -0.97
N ALA A 65 -17.81 -0.30 -1.18
CA ALA A 65 -16.94 0.01 -2.30
C ALA A 65 -15.85 -1.08 -2.40
N LYS A 66 -15.67 -1.63 -3.61
CA LYS A 66 -14.78 -2.77 -3.85
C LYS A 66 -13.39 -2.52 -3.28
N TYR A 67 -12.87 -1.32 -3.49
CA TYR A 67 -11.60 -0.86 -2.94
C TYR A 67 -11.81 0.28 -1.95
N ASN A 68 -10.98 0.34 -0.91
CA ASN A 68 -10.93 1.46 0.03
C ASN A 68 -9.56 2.16 0.05
N CYS A 69 -8.58 1.64 -0.68
CA CYS A 69 -7.24 2.21 -0.80
C CYS A 69 -6.68 1.96 -2.20
N LEU A 70 -5.91 2.94 -2.69
CA LEU A 70 -5.09 2.84 -3.88
C LEU A 70 -3.64 3.13 -3.48
N LEU A 71 -2.74 2.23 -3.81
CA LEU A 71 -1.32 2.29 -3.50
C LEU A 71 -0.55 2.60 -4.80
N PHE A 72 0.36 3.56 -4.78
CA PHE A 72 1.09 3.99 -5.98
C PHE A 72 2.59 4.00 -5.73
N ASP A 73 3.34 3.47 -6.67
CA ASP A 73 4.74 3.84 -6.82
C ASP A 73 4.89 5.26 -7.37
N ILE A 74 6.11 5.82 -7.28
CA ILE A 74 6.46 7.11 -7.86
C ILE A 74 7.19 6.93 -9.18
N ASP A 75 8.43 6.42 -9.12
CA ASP A 75 9.35 6.39 -10.25
C ASP A 75 8.78 5.53 -11.37
N ASP A 76 8.83 6.06 -12.60
CA ASP A 76 8.33 5.43 -13.82
C ASP A 76 6.82 5.03 -13.80
N THR A 77 6.09 5.46 -12.76
CA THR A 77 4.66 5.21 -12.55
C THR A 77 3.84 6.50 -12.60
N LEU A 78 4.14 7.50 -11.75
CA LEU A 78 3.46 8.81 -11.77
C LEU A 78 3.97 9.72 -12.88
N TYR A 79 5.11 9.37 -13.47
CA TYR A 79 5.66 9.94 -14.67
C TYR A 79 6.28 8.81 -15.49
N PRO A 80 6.37 8.91 -16.82
CA PRO A 80 6.84 7.81 -17.64
C PRO A 80 8.36 7.64 -17.58
N LEU A 81 8.83 6.41 -17.80
CA LEU A 81 10.26 6.07 -18.01
C LEU A 81 10.94 6.96 -19.07
N SER A 82 10.19 7.39 -20.09
CA SER A 82 10.67 8.30 -21.14
C SER A 82 11.05 9.70 -20.63
N SER A 83 10.73 10.06 -19.38
CA SER A 83 11.24 11.28 -18.73
C SER A 83 12.76 11.30 -18.61
N GLY A 84 13.40 10.11 -18.63
CA GLY A 84 14.84 9.94 -18.53
C GLY A 84 15.42 10.06 -17.13
N LEU A 85 14.63 10.39 -16.10
CA LEU A 85 15.12 10.61 -14.75
C LEU A 85 15.83 9.37 -14.18
N GLN A 86 15.27 8.19 -14.41
CA GLN A 86 15.85 6.92 -13.97
C GLN A 86 17.24 6.63 -14.59
N GLY A 87 17.49 7.11 -15.81
CA GLY A 87 18.82 7.03 -16.43
C GLY A 87 19.86 7.92 -15.73
N HIS A 88 19.44 9.06 -15.16
CA HIS A 88 20.30 9.88 -14.31
C HIS A 88 20.54 9.25 -12.94
N VAL A 89 19.50 8.67 -12.31
CA VAL A 89 19.64 7.92 -11.05
C VAL A 89 20.65 6.79 -11.21
N THR A 90 20.50 5.98 -12.26
CA THR A 90 21.38 4.85 -12.55
C THR A 90 22.84 5.31 -12.71
N ARG A 91 23.09 6.40 -13.45
CA ARG A 91 24.44 6.96 -13.59
C ARG A 91 25.02 7.41 -12.26
N ASN A 92 24.25 8.14 -11.44
CA ASN A 92 24.72 8.60 -10.14
C ASN A 92 25.07 7.43 -9.21
N ILE A 93 24.31 6.33 -9.25
CA ILE A 93 24.59 5.11 -8.48
C ILE A 93 25.88 4.45 -8.98
N GLN A 94 26.09 4.38 -10.31
CA GLN A 94 27.33 3.85 -10.89
C GLN A 94 28.54 4.70 -10.51
N ASP A 95 28.41 6.03 -10.51
CA ASP A 95 29.46 6.95 -10.05
C ASP A 95 29.77 6.72 -8.56
N PHE A 96 28.74 6.50 -7.72
CA PHE A 96 28.94 6.13 -6.31
C PHE A 96 29.72 4.82 -6.17
N MET A 97 29.34 3.79 -6.93
CA MET A 97 30.02 2.49 -6.92
C MET A 97 31.50 2.62 -7.33
N LEU A 98 31.81 3.44 -8.33
CA LEU A 98 33.16 3.66 -8.81
C LEU A 98 33.99 4.52 -7.84
N GLU A 99 33.48 5.69 -7.46
CA GLU A 99 34.23 6.72 -6.74
C GLU A 99 34.28 6.49 -5.23
N LYS A 100 33.18 5.98 -4.63
CA LYS A 100 33.07 5.82 -3.18
C LYS A 100 33.39 4.42 -2.72
N LEU A 101 32.96 3.40 -3.47
CA LEU A 101 33.19 2.00 -3.12
C LEU A 101 34.45 1.42 -3.78
N GLY A 102 35.08 2.13 -4.72
CA GLY A 102 36.28 1.67 -5.41
C GLY A 102 36.06 0.43 -6.28
N ILE A 103 34.82 0.20 -6.74
CA ILE A 103 34.48 -0.93 -7.59
C ILE A 103 35.09 -0.71 -8.98
N GLU A 104 35.73 -1.75 -9.50
CA GLU A 104 36.34 -1.73 -10.83
C GLU A 104 35.35 -1.26 -11.91
N ALA A 105 35.72 -0.24 -12.68
CA ALA A 105 34.85 0.39 -13.69
C ALA A 105 34.23 -0.60 -14.67
N ALA A 106 34.96 -1.65 -15.06
CA ALA A 106 34.46 -2.69 -15.98
C ALA A 106 33.32 -3.54 -15.38
N LYS A 107 33.23 -3.64 -14.05
CA LYS A 107 32.21 -4.43 -13.34
C LYS A 107 30.97 -3.62 -12.98
N VAL A 108 31.10 -2.30 -12.84
CA VAL A 108 30.05 -1.42 -12.31
C VAL A 108 28.71 -1.55 -13.05
N PRO A 109 28.63 -1.46 -14.39
CA PRO A 109 27.34 -1.49 -15.08
C PRO A 109 26.58 -2.80 -14.85
N GLU A 110 27.27 -3.93 -14.99
CA GLU A 110 26.67 -5.25 -14.83
C GLU A 110 26.30 -5.52 -13.37
N LEU A 111 27.19 -5.21 -12.42
CA LEU A 111 26.91 -5.39 -11.00
C LEU A 111 25.72 -4.53 -10.57
N CYS A 112 25.66 -3.26 -11.00
CA CYS A 112 24.56 -2.36 -10.70
C CYS A 112 23.21 -2.95 -11.14
N TYR A 113 23.14 -3.46 -12.37
CA TYR A 113 21.94 -4.06 -12.94
C TYR A 113 21.54 -5.36 -12.24
N GLN A 114 22.49 -6.26 -12.02
CA GLN A 114 22.20 -7.56 -11.40
C GLN A 114 21.78 -7.42 -9.94
N LEU A 115 22.40 -6.51 -9.18
CA LEU A 115 21.99 -6.20 -7.82
C LEU A 115 20.57 -5.63 -7.77
N TYR A 116 20.24 -4.69 -8.67
CA TYR A 116 18.86 -4.20 -8.80
C TYR A 116 17.87 -5.32 -9.12
N LYS A 117 18.23 -6.22 -10.04
CA LYS A 117 17.39 -7.34 -10.48
C LYS A 117 17.14 -8.38 -9.38
N VAL A 118 18.10 -8.59 -8.49
CA VAL A 118 17.97 -9.58 -7.40
C VAL A 118 17.39 -8.96 -6.14
N TYR A 119 17.88 -7.78 -5.73
CA TYR A 119 17.55 -7.18 -4.43
C TYR A 119 16.53 -6.05 -4.49
N GLY A 120 15.96 -5.76 -5.67
CA GLY A 120 14.98 -4.69 -5.85
C GLY A 120 15.57 -3.28 -5.94
N THR A 121 16.68 -3.02 -5.26
CA THR A 121 17.49 -1.81 -5.43
C THR A 121 18.97 -2.16 -5.46
N THR A 122 19.77 -1.36 -6.17
CA THR A 122 21.24 -1.53 -6.15
C THR A 122 21.80 -1.30 -4.75
N MET A 123 21.24 -0.35 -3.99
CA MET A 123 21.63 -0.09 -2.60
C MET A 123 21.44 -1.33 -1.70
N ALA A 124 20.26 -1.96 -1.77
CA ALA A 124 19.97 -3.20 -1.04
C ALA A 124 20.96 -4.31 -1.38
N GLY A 125 21.28 -4.46 -2.66
CA GLY A 125 22.25 -5.46 -3.12
C GLY A 125 23.67 -5.17 -2.66
N LEU A 126 24.12 -3.91 -2.69
CA LEU A 126 25.45 -3.52 -2.20
C LEU A 126 25.60 -3.84 -0.70
N ARG A 127 24.56 -3.54 0.10
CA ARG A 127 24.53 -3.89 1.53
C ARG A 127 24.54 -5.41 1.76
N ALA A 128 23.81 -6.17 0.94
CA ALA A 128 23.78 -7.63 1.05
C ALA A 128 25.16 -8.26 0.81
N ILE A 129 25.89 -7.79 -0.20
CA ILE A 129 27.19 -8.38 -0.59
C ILE A 129 28.36 -7.88 0.26
N GLY A 130 28.10 -7.05 1.29
CA GLY A 130 29.07 -6.66 2.31
C GLY A 130 29.65 -5.25 2.19
N TYR A 131 29.19 -4.42 1.25
CA TYR A 131 29.56 -3.00 1.27
C TYR A 131 28.86 -2.30 2.42
N ASP A 132 29.61 -1.49 3.17
CA ASP A 132 29.09 -0.66 4.25
C ASP A 132 29.30 0.82 3.89
N PHE A 133 28.21 1.59 3.98
CA PHE A 133 28.17 3.01 3.65
C PHE A 133 26.93 3.65 4.27
N ASP A 134 26.98 4.96 4.46
CA ASP A 134 25.87 5.75 4.98
C ASP A 134 24.74 5.90 3.95
N TYR A 135 23.49 5.69 4.37
CA TYR A 135 22.33 5.75 3.46
C TYR A 135 22.01 7.18 3.02
N ASP A 136 22.17 8.16 3.90
CA ASP A 136 21.91 9.56 3.56
C ASP A 136 22.97 10.06 2.55
N GLU A 137 24.24 9.64 2.67
CA GLU A 137 25.28 9.90 1.67
C GLU A 137 24.93 9.26 0.31
N PHE A 138 24.50 7.99 0.31
CA PHE A 138 24.08 7.30 -0.91
C PHE A 138 22.94 8.05 -1.60
N HIS A 139 21.87 8.40 -0.86
CA HIS A 139 20.72 9.13 -1.40
C HIS A 139 21.09 10.55 -1.86
N SER A 140 21.97 11.24 -1.13
CA SER A 140 22.46 12.57 -1.54
C SER A 140 23.19 12.52 -2.89
N ILE A 141 23.86 11.40 -3.23
CA ILE A 141 24.53 11.24 -4.52
C ILE A 141 23.53 10.76 -5.58
N ALA A 142 22.79 9.69 -5.30
CA ALA A 142 21.83 9.08 -6.22
C ALA A 142 20.74 10.08 -6.64
N HIS A 143 20.13 10.77 -5.67
CA HIS A 143 18.99 11.67 -5.89
C HIS A 143 19.33 13.14 -5.76
N GLY A 144 20.27 13.52 -4.89
CA GLY A 144 20.60 14.93 -4.66
C GLY A 144 21.20 15.64 -5.89
N ARG A 145 21.80 14.90 -6.82
CA ARG A 145 22.39 15.40 -8.07
C ARG A 145 21.42 15.41 -9.27
N LEU A 146 20.16 15.00 -9.08
CA LEU A 146 19.21 14.90 -10.19
C LEU A 146 18.75 16.27 -10.71
N GLN A 147 18.54 16.33 -12.02
CA GLN A 147 17.92 17.48 -12.69
C GLN A 147 16.40 17.31 -12.69
N TYR A 148 15.76 17.73 -11.61
CA TYR A 148 14.30 17.66 -11.46
C TYR A 148 13.50 18.54 -12.45
N ASP A 149 14.18 19.40 -13.22
CA ASP A 149 13.56 20.18 -14.29
C ASP A 149 13.10 19.37 -15.50
N LEU A 150 13.56 18.11 -15.62
CA LEU A 150 13.03 17.13 -16.56
C LEU A 150 11.55 16.83 -16.29
N LEU A 151 11.13 16.92 -15.02
CA LEU A 151 9.73 16.79 -14.62
C LEU A 151 9.03 18.15 -14.69
N LYS A 152 7.83 18.14 -15.28
CA LYS A 152 6.95 19.30 -15.42
C LYS A 152 5.65 19.04 -14.66
N PRO A 153 4.94 20.09 -14.20
CA PRO A 153 3.63 19.94 -13.60
C PRO A 153 2.66 19.20 -14.53
N ASP A 154 1.89 18.29 -13.96
CA ASP A 154 0.90 17.49 -14.68
C ASP A 154 -0.51 17.80 -14.17
N PRO A 155 -1.16 18.86 -14.67
CA PRO A 155 -2.50 19.23 -14.24
C PRO A 155 -3.56 18.17 -14.60
N THR A 156 -3.31 17.35 -15.62
CA THR A 156 -4.22 16.29 -16.03
C THR A 156 -4.21 15.17 -14.99
N LEU A 157 -3.02 14.65 -14.65
CA LEU A 157 -2.89 13.64 -13.61
C LEU A 157 -3.38 14.15 -12.26
N ARG A 158 -3.05 15.41 -11.91
CA ARG A 158 -3.56 16.07 -10.70
C ARG A 158 -5.10 16.04 -10.66
N GLY A 159 -5.76 16.43 -11.74
CA GLY A 159 -7.22 16.41 -11.85
C GLY A 159 -7.80 15.02 -11.65
N ILE A 160 -7.20 14.00 -12.27
CA ILE A 160 -7.59 12.60 -12.12
C ILE A 160 -7.48 12.16 -10.65
N LEU A 161 -6.31 12.34 -10.03
CA LEU A 161 -6.05 11.91 -8.64
C LEU A 161 -6.94 12.63 -7.62
N LYS A 162 -7.20 13.93 -7.83
CA LYS A 162 -8.13 14.70 -6.99
C LYS A 162 -9.58 14.27 -7.14
N SER A 163 -9.97 13.82 -8.33
CA SER A 163 -11.34 13.34 -8.57
C SER A 163 -11.62 11.94 -8.00
N LEU A 164 -10.60 11.16 -7.62
CA LEU A 164 -10.78 9.82 -7.06
C LEU A 164 -11.34 9.89 -5.62
N PRO A 165 -12.54 9.34 -5.35
CA PRO A 165 -13.15 9.32 -4.01
C PRO A 165 -12.61 8.18 -3.12
N ILE A 166 -11.37 7.74 -3.37
CA ILE A 166 -10.71 6.64 -2.67
C ILE A 166 -9.40 7.16 -2.09
N ARG A 167 -9.05 6.70 -0.89
CA ARG A 167 -7.79 7.00 -0.21
C ARG A 167 -6.59 6.61 -1.07
N LYS A 168 -5.56 7.46 -1.12
CA LYS A 168 -4.37 7.27 -1.96
C LYS A 168 -3.10 7.30 -1.11
N VAL A 169 -2.26 6.28 -1.26
CA VAL A 169 -1.01 6.13 -0.50
C VAL A 169 0.15 5.92 -1.47
N ILE A 170 1.29 6.56 -1.20
CA ILE A 170 2.54 6.29 -1.92
C ILE A 170 3.29 5.14 -1.23
N PHE A 171 3.84 4.23 -2.04
CA PHE A 171 4.81 3.22 -1.63
C PHE A 171 6.00 3.18 -2.61
N THR A 172 7.08 3.85 -2.23
CA THR A 172 8.29 4.02 -3.05
C THR A 172 9.52 3.44 -2.35
N ASN A 173 10.48 2.97 -3.15
CA ASN A 173 11.83 2.61 -2.67
C ASN A 173 12.77 3.82 -2.53
N ALA A 174 12.34 5.02 -2.96
CA ALA A 174 13.11 6.25 -2.82
C ALA A 174 13.02 6.83 -1.41
N ASP A 175 13.96 7.73 -1.07
CA ASP A 175 13.94 8.49 0.18
C ASP A 175 12.89 9.62 0.16
N ASP A 176 12.58 10.15 1.35
CA ASP A 176 11.60 11.22 1.55
C ASP A 176 11.91 12.48 0.74
N VAL A 177 13.19 12.84 0.60
CA VAL A 177 13.59 14.06 -0.11
C VAL A 177 13.32 13.90 -1.60
N HIS A 178 13.65 12.74 -2.17
CA HIS A 178 13.33 12.43 -3.56
C HIS A 178 11.82 12.43 -3.81
N ALA A 179 11.06 11.69 -2.99
CA ALA A 179 9.61 11.57 -3.13
C ALA A 179 8.93 12.95 -3.08
N ALA A 180 9.29 13.78 -2.10
CA ALA A 180 8.74 15.13 -1.97
C ALA A 180 9.08 16.03 -3.18
N ARG A 181 10.31 15.94 -3.70
CA ARG A 181 10.72 16.70 -4.88
C ARG A 181 9.94 16.29 -6.12
N VAL A 182 9.81 14.99 -6.39
CA VAL A 182 9.02 14.51 -7.55
C VAL A 182 7.58 15.00 -7.45
N LEU A 183 6.92 14.76 -6.32
CA LEU A 183 5.52 15.16 -6.13
C LEU A 183 5.33 16.66 -6.32
N HIS A 184 6.23 17.49 -5.76
CA HIS A 184 6.18 18.94 -5.95
C HIS A 184 6.37 19.35 -7.43
N ARG A 185 7.31 18.72 -8.15
CA ARG A 185 7.56 19.02 -9.57
C ARG A 185 6.38 18.67 -10.47
N LEU A 186 5.68 17.58 -10.17
CA LEU A 186 4.48 17.16 -10.87
C LEU A 186 3.24 17.95 -10.42
N GLY A 187 3.32 18.67 -9.29
CA GLY A 187 2.18 19.36 -8.69
C GLY A 187 1.17 18.40 -8.08
N LEU A 188 1.63 17.38 -7.36
CA LEU A 188 0.84 16.28 -6.77
C LEU A 188 0.98 16.18 -5.24
N GLU A 189 1.64 17.13 -4.59
CA GLU A 189 1.98 17.10 -3.16
C GLU A 189 0.79 16.92 -2.21
N ASP A 190 -0.42 17.32 -2.62
CA ASP A 190 -1.66 17.26 -1.84
C ASP A 190 -2.64 16.19 -2.37
N CYS A 191 -2.20 15.29 -3.24
CA CYS A 191 -3.03 14.23 -3.84
C CYS A 191 -3.04 12.92 -3.02
N PHE A 192 -2.11 12.76 -2.08
CA PHE A 192 -1.88 11.53 -1.34
C PHE A 192 -2.01 11.75 0.17
N ASP A 193 -2.62 10.78 0.86
CA ASP A 193 -2.87 10.84 2.31
C ASP A 193 -1.61 10.48 3.11
N THR A 194 -0.73 9.66 2.56
CA THR A 194 0.45 9.14 3.25
C THR A 194 1.52 8.78 2.23
N ILE A 195 2.79 9.06 2.58
CA ILE A 195 3.96 8.62 1.84
C ILE A 195 4.70 7.58 2.67
N ILE A 196 4.89 6.38 2.12
CA ILE A 196 5.76 5.35 2.69
C ILE A 196 6.96 5.20 1.76
N SER A 197 8.10 5.69 2.25
CA SER A 197 9.39 5.77 1.57
C SER A 197 10.40 4.80 2.17
N PHE A 198 11.63 4.81 1.63
CA PHE A 198 12.79 4.17 2.25
C PHE A 198 12.93 4.56 3.73
N ASP A 199 12.87 5.85 4.05
CA ASP A 199 13.03 6.37 5.42
C ASP A 199 11.95 5.85 6.36
N THR A 200 10.71 5.77 5.89
CA THR A 200 9.58 5.23 6.67
C THR A 200 9.78 3.73 6.97
N LEU A 201 10.33 2.98 6.01
CA LEU A 201 10.56 1.55 6.15
C LEU A 201 11.85 1.22 6.92
N ASN A 202 12.82 2.13 6.95
CA ASN A 202 14.14 1.88 7.52
C ASN A 202 14.50 2.83 8.68
N SER A 203 13.50 3.46 9.32
CA SER A 203 13.71 4.48 10.37
C SER A 203 14.49 3.98 11.59
N SER A 204 14.40 2.69 11.91
CA SER A 204 15.16 2.05 13.00
C SER A 204 16.67 2.04 12.76
N ASN A 205 17.13 2.22 11.52
CA ASN A 205 18.54 2.28 11.17
C ASN A 205 19.14 3.69 11.36
N LYS A 206 18.33 4.72 11.69
CA LYS A 206 18.79 6.10 11.95
C LYS A 206 19.25 6.35 13.40
N ILE A 207 19.16 5.36 14.29
CA ILE A 207 19.70 5.48 15.64
C ILE A 207 21.21 5.21 15.59
N THR A 208 21.99 6.30 15.64
CA THR A 208 23.46 6.33 15.76
C THR A 208 23.94 5.82 17.14
N PRO A 209 25.24 5.51 17.32
CA PRO A 209 25.72 4.42 18.16
C PRO A 209 25.44 4.65 19.65
N SER A 210 24.70 3.72 20.26
CA SER A 210 24.62 3.65 21.72
C SER A 210 25.98 3.25 22.28
N ASN A 211 26.53 4.14 23.13
CA ASN A 211 27.62 3.87 24.05
C ASN A 211 27.15 2.95 25.20
N ASP A 212 26.52 1.82 24.89
CA ASP A 212 26.17 0.82 25.88
C ASP A 212 26.94 -0.47 25.54
N LYS A 213 27.94 -0.72 26.38
CA LYS A 213 28.60 -2.01 26.49
C LYS A 213 27.54 -3.00 26.98
N ASP A 214 27.02 -3.82 26.09
CA ASP A 214 26.50 -5.12 26.47
C ASP A 214 26.96 -6.17 25.45
N ASP A 215 27.83 -7.04 25.94
CA ASP A 215 28.54 -8.08 25.20
C ASP A 215 27.62 -9.30 25.02
N SER A 216 26.86 -9.42 23.93
CA SER A 216 26.46 -10.74 23.39
C SER A 216 25.85 -10.74 21.98
N GLU A 217 26.39 -9.99 21.03
CA GLU A 217 26.18 -10.32 19.61
C GLU A 217 27.53 -10.43 18.93
N THR A 218 27.85 -11.66 18.51
CA THR A 218 28.98 -12.00 17.67
C THR A 218 28.97 -11.12 16.42
N ARG A 219 29.70 -10.01 16.44
CA ARG A 219 30.07 -9.26 15.24
C ARG A 219 30.73 -10.26 14.29
N PRO A 220 30.23 -10.47 13.06
CA PRO A 220 30.97 -11.28 12.12
C PRO A 220 32.27 -10.55 11.82
N ILE A 221 33.36 -11.19 12.21
CA ILE A 221 34.72 -10.88 11.79
C ILE A 221 34.71 -10.85 10.25
N SER A 222 34.96 -9.70 9.63
CA SER A 222 35.59 -9.56 8.30
C SER A 222 35.25 -10.67 7.28
N ALA A 223 33.97 -10.93 7.01
CA ALA A 223 33.61 -11.66 5.81
C ALA A 223 33.83 -10.68 4.65
N GLY A 224 34.78 -10.97 3.76
CA GLY A 224 35.08 -10.11 2.62
C GLY A 224 33.86 -9.87 1.73
N ILE A 225 33.96 -8.92 0.81
CA ILE A 225 32.89 -8.64 -0.16
C ILE A 225 32.55 -9.92 -0.94
N PHE A 226 31.28 -10.29 -0.96
CA PHE A 226 30.78 -11.45 -1.71
C PHE A 226 30.90 -11.19 -3.21
N ASP A 227 31.61 -12.05 -3.95
CA ASP A 227 31.75 -11.92 -5.40
C ASP A 227 30.46 -12.35 -6.13
N PHE A 228 29.52 -11.41 -6.16
CA PHE A 228 28.19 -11.61 -6.72
C PHE A 228 28.21 -11.89 -8.23
N LEU A 229 29.14 -11.28 -8.98
CA LEU A 229 29.23 -11.52 -10.42
C LEU A 229 29.78 -12.92 -10.71
N GLU A 230 30.73 -13.40 -9.91
CA GLU A 230 31.23 -14.77 -10.04
C GLU A 230 30.15 -15.80 -9.71
N TYR A 231 29.36 -15.55 -8.66
CA TYR A 231 28.20 -16.37 -8.33
C TYR A 231 27.20 -16.45 -9.50
N MET A 232 26.85 -15.30 -10.08
CA MET A 232 25.90 -15.24 -11.22
C MET A 232 26.42 -15.96 -12.47
N ARG A 233 27.73 -16.13 -12.64
CA ARG A 233 28.33 -16.89 -13.76
C ARG A 233 28.28 -18.40 -13.57
N HIS A 234 28.15 -18.89 -12.34
CA HIS A 234 28.33 -20.31 -11.99
C HIS A 234 27.11 -20.88 -11.26
N SER A 235 25.89 -20.44 -11.63
CA SER A 235 24.65 -20.66 -10.87
C SER A 235 24.12 -22.11 -10.77
N ASP A 236 25.00 -23.12 -10.82
CA ASP A 236 24.76 -24.51 -10.40
C ASP A 236 25.19 -24.77 -8.93
N SER A 237 25.63 -23.74 -8.19
CA SER A 237 26.08 -23.88 -6.81
C SER A 237 24.93 -23.79 -5.80
N ASP A 238 24.91 -24.67 -4.79
CA ASP A 238 24.05 -24.62 -3.59
C ASP A 238 24.30 -23.38 -2.68
N ILE A 239 25.02 -22.38 -3.16
CA ILE A 239 25.37 -21.17 -2.41
C ILE A 239 24.13 -20.28 -2.30
N VAL A 240 23.74 -20.02 -1.05
CA VAL A 240 22.65 -19.11 -0.71
C VAL A 240 23.13 -17.67 -0.86
N LEU A 241 22.34 -16.84 -1.53
CA LEU A 241 22.62 -15.42 -1.66
C LEU A 241 22.55 -14.71 -0.29
N PRO A 242 23.47 -13.76 0.00
CA PRO A 242 23.41 -12.96 1.21
C PRO A 242 22.09 -12.20 1.34
N SER A 243 21.57 -12.07 2.56
CA SER A 243 20.39 -11.22 2.82
C SER A 243 20.78 -9.75 2.92
N THR A 244 19.86 -8.86 2.52
CA THR A 244 20.02 -7.42 2.70
C THR A 244 19.40 -6.98 4.04
N PRO A 245 19.99 -6.01 4.75
CA PRO A 245 19.35 -5.37 5.90
C PRO A 245 18.33 -4.30 5.50
N ILE A 246 18.22 -3.96 4.20
CA ILE A 246 17.32 -2.92 3.70
C ILE A 246 15.94 -3.51 3.42
N ILE A 247 14.92 -2.91 4.02
CA ILE A 247 13.51 -3.24 3.76
C ILE A 247 13.05 -2.42 2.55
N CYS A 248 12.80 -3.08 1.42
CA CYS A 248 12.33 -2.44 0.19
C CYS A 248 11.54 -3.40 -0.72
N LYS A 249 10.79 -2.87 -1.70
CA LYS A 249 10.21 -3.69 -2.77
C LYS A 249 11.34 -4.40 -3.55
N PRO A 250 11.16 -5.65 -4.02
CA PRO A 250 9.93 -6.45 -4.03
C PRO A 250 9.79 -7.42 -2.84
N PHE A 251 10.51 -7.23 -1.73
CA PHE A 251 10.47 -8.17 -0.61
C PHE A 251 9.14 -8.11 0.17
N GLU A 252 8.65 -9.27 0.61
CA GLU A 252 7.33 -9.41 1.26
C GLU A 252 7.23 -8.63 2.57
N ASP A 253 8.32 -8.55 3.34
CA ASP A 253 8.42 -7.80 4.59
C ASP A 253 8.17 -6.29 4.40
N ALA A 254 8.59 -5.71 3.27
CA ALA A 254 8.32 -4.32 2.93
C ALA A 254 6.81 -4.08 2.75
N PHE A 255 6.11 -4.97 2.04
CA PHE A 255 4.66 -4.89 1.87
C PHE A 255 3.92 -5.11 3.19
N GLU A 256 4.31 -6.10 4.00
CA GLU A 256 3.71 -6.31 5.30
C GLU A 256 3.85 -5.09 6.22
N LYS A 257 5.02 -4.44 6.19
CA LYS A 257 5.26 -3.21 6.94
C LYS A 257 4.39 -2.07 6.43
N VAL A 258 4.25 -1.91 5.11
CA VAL A 258 3.32 -0.96 4.49
C VAL A 258 1.88 -1.23 4.94
N PHE A 259 1.44 -2.48 4.99
CA PHE A 259 0.07 -2.80 5.42
C PHE A 259 -0.21 -2.38 6.85
N LYS A 260 0.77 -2.59 7.74
CA LYS A 260 0.67 -2.20 9.14
C LYS A 260 0.70 -0.68 9.30
N ILE A 261 1.66 0.01 8.67
CA ILE A 261 1.84 1.47 8.80
C ILE A 261 0.63 2.23 8.22
N ALA A 262 0.17 1.85 7.04
CA ALA A 262 -0.95 2.53 6.38
C ALA A 262 -2.32 1.94 6.73
N ASN A 263 -2.42 0.89 7.56
CA ASN A 263 -3.68 0.18 7.85
C ASN A 263 -4.41 -0.25 6.55
N ILE A 264 -3.68 -0.96 5.69
CA ILE A 264 -4.16 -1.44 4.39
C ILE A 264 -4.78 -2.83 4.55
N ASP A 265 -5.94 -3.03 3.93
CA ASP A 265 -6.52 -4.34 3.65
C ASP A 265 -6.11 -4.75 2.23
N PRO A 266 -5.22 -5.75 2.05
CA PRO A 266 -4.72 -6.14 0.73
C PRO A 266 -5.83 -6.49 -0.26
N GLN A 267 -6.89 -7.17 0.20
CA GLN A 267 -8.00 -7.63 -0.66
C GLN A 267 -8.88 -6.48 -1.16
N ARG A 268 -8.74 -5.30 -0.56
CA ARG A 268 -9.48 -4.08 -0.91
C ARG A 268 -8.58 -2.96 -1.41
N THR A 269 -7.39 -3.32 -1.90
CA THR A 269 -6.37 -2.37 -2.35
C THR A 269 -5.87 -2.70 -3.75
N MET A 270 -5.80 -1.66 -4.60
CA MET A 270 -5.10 -1.74 -5.88
C MET A 270 -3.70 -1.15 -5.76
N PHE A 271 -2.71 -1.79 -6.37
CA PHE A 271 -1.33 -1.32 -6.43
C PHE A 271 -0.91 -1.02 -7.87
N PHE A 272 -0.45 0.21 -8.09
CA PHE A 272 0.05 0.73 -9.36
C PHE A 272 1.57 0.88 -9.26
N ASP A 273 2.30 0.13 -10.10
CA ASP A 273 3.77 0.08 -10.09
C ASP A 273 4.23 -0.33 -11.50
N ASP A 274 5.41 0.12 -11.94
CA ASP A 274 5.99 -0.25 -13.23
C ASP A 274 6.71 -1.61 -13.17
N SER A 275 7.25 -1.97 -12.00
CA SER A 275 8.03 -3.17 -11.79
C SER A 275 7.14 -4.39 -11.61
N ILE A 276 7.15 -5.25 -12.62
CA ILE A 276 6.48 -6.56 -12.60
C ILE A 276 6.87 -7.39 -11.36
N ARG A 277 8.12 -7.30 -10.89
CA ARG A 277 8.56 -8.02 -9.69
C ARG A 277 7.82 -7.55 -8.44
N ASN A 278 7.62 -6.23 -8.30
CA ASN A 278 6.89 -5.64 -7.19
C ASN A 278 5.42 -6.10 -7.24
N LEU A 279 4.81 -6.05 -8.43
CA LEU A 279 3.42 -6.46 -8.64
C LEU A 279 3.21 -7.95 -8.38
N LEU A 280 4.13 -8.83 -8.79
CA LEU A 280 4.03 -10.26 -8.52
C LEU A 280 4.06 -10.55 -7.01
N THR A 281 4.87 -9.83 -6.23
CA THR A 281 4.83 -9.94 -4.77
C THR A 281 3.51 -9.41 -4.21
N ALA A 282 3.08 -8.22 -4.64
CA ALA A 282 1.81 -7.65 -4.22
C ALA A 282 0.62 -8.60 -4.49
N LYS A 283 0.62 -9.26 -5.65
CA LYS A 283 -0.40 -10.24 -6.03
C LYS A 283 -0.45 -11.43 -5.08
N ARG A 284 0.72 -11.99 -4.73
CA ARG A 284 0.80 -13.10 -3.75
C ARG A 284 0.26 -12.71 -2.38
N LEU A 285 0.45 -11.45 -1.99
CA LEU A 285 -0.04 -10.88 -0.73
C LEU A 285 -1.50 -10.43 -0.78
N GLY A 286 -2.19 -10.61 -1.91
CA GLY A 286 -3.63 -10.40 -2.05
C GLY A 286 -4.05 -9.05 -2.65
N LEU A 287 -3.11 -8.20 -3.07
CA LEU A 287 -3.42 -6.94 -3.74
C LEU A 287 -3.92 -7.20 -5.16
N HIS A 288 -4.78 -6.29 -5.63
CA HIS A 288 -5.08 -6.17 -7.04
C HIS A 288 -4.00 -5.33 -7.72
N THR A 289 -3.50 -5.77 -8.86
CA THR A 289 -2.24 -5.25 -9.41
C THR A 289 -2.40 -4.62 -10.78
N VAL A 290 -1.78 -3.46 -10.97
CA VAL A 290 -1.83 -2.70 -12.22
C VAL A 290 -0.41 -2.33 -12.62
N ALA A 291 0.07 -2.94 -13.71
CA ALA A 291 1.31 -2.51 -14.34
C ALA A 291 1.11 -1.18 -15.06
N VAL A 292 1.99 -0.21 -14.81
CA VAL A 292 1.97 1.09 -15.50
C VAL A 292 3.16 1.19 -16.46
N GLY A 293 2.98 1.82 -17.62
CA GLY A 293 4.03 2.01 -18.62
C GLY A 293 4.04 0.97 -19.74
N SER A 294 3.05 0.07 -19.79
CA SER A 294 2.91 -0.94 -20.84
C SER A 294 1.45 -1.27 -21.11
N SER A 295 1.10 -1.43 -22.40
CA SER A 295 -0.21 -1.97 -22.81
C SER A 295 -0.28 -3.50 -22.72
N VAL A 296 0.86 -4.17 -22.51
CA VAL A 296 0.95 -5.63 -22.45
C VAL A 296 0.93 -6.10 -20.99
N ARG A 297 -0.10 -6.86 -20.66
CA ARG A 297 -0.24 -7.48 -19.34
C ARG A 297 0.74 -8.64 -19.16
N ALA A 298 1.61 -8.54 -18.16
CA ALA A 298 2.48 -9.63 -17.75
C ALA A 298 1.70 -10.78 -17.08
N LEU A 299 2.19 -12.01 -17.21
CA LEU A 299 1.62 -13.15 -16.50
C LEU A 299 1.72 -12.94 -14.99
N GLY A 300 0.61 -13.14 -14.27
CA GLY A 300 0.54 -12.96 -12.82
C GLY A 300 0.22 -11.53 -12.35
N VAL A 301 0.03 -10.58 -13.27
CA VAL A 301 -0.48 -9.23 -12.98
C VAL A 301 -1.93 -9.12 -13.46
N ASP A 302 -2.79 -8.42 -12.73
CA ASP A 302 -4.24 -8.36 -13.04
C ASP A 302 -4.54 -7.49 -14.26
N HIS A 303 -3.92 -6.31 -14.31
CA HIS A 303 -4.16 -5.29 -15.34
C HIS A 303 -2.87 -4.61 -15.78
N ALA A 304 -2.92 -3.94 -16.93
CA ALA A 304 -1.84 -3.10 -17.44
C ALA A 304 -2.42 -1.82 -18.03
N LEU A 305 -1.72 -0.71 -17.80
CA LEU A 305 -2.02 0.61 -18.34
C LEU A 305 -0.76 1.13 -19.04
N GLU A 306 -0.92 1.61 -20.27
CA GLU A 306 0.17 2.30 -20.97
C GLU A 306 0.58 3.58 -20.23
N SER A 307 -0.39 4.28 -19.64
CA SER A 307 -0.16 5.47 -18.81
C SER A 307 -1.11 5.48 -17.62
N ILE A 308 -0.65 5.99 -16.48
CA ILE A 308 -1.49 6.17 -15.29
C ILE A 308 -2.72 7.06 -15.58
N HIS A 309 -2.63 7.91 -16.60
CA HIS A 309 -3.73 8.76 -17.08
C HIS A 309 -4.96 7.96 -17.54
N ASN A 310 -4.77 6.71 -17.96
CA ASN A 310 -5.87 5.85 -18.43
C ASN A 310 -6.66 5.20 -17.28
N ILE A 311 -6.34 5.48 -16.02
CA ILE A 311 -7.00 4.86 -14.84
C ILE A 311 -8.53 5.03 -14.85
N LYS A 312 -9.05 6.18 -15.28
CA LYS A 312 -10.50 6.44 -15.30
C LYS A 312 -11.22 5.65 -16.40
N GLU A 313 -10.59 5.51 -17.55
CA GLU A 313 -11.11 4.71 -18.66
C GLU A 313 -11.08 3.22 -18.32
N ALA A 314 -9.99 2.76 -17.72
CA ALA A 314 -9.82 1.35 -17.38
C ALA A 314 -10.65 0.91 -16.16
N PHE A 315 -10.89 1.81 -15.21
CA PHE A 315 -11.57 1.51 -13.95
C PHE A 315 -12.60 2.59 -13.59
N PRO A 316 -13.66 2.78 -14.39
CA PRO A 316 -14.70 3.78 -14.12
C PRO A 316 -15.38 3.56 -12.76
N ASP A 317 -15.55 2.30 -12.34
CA ASP A 317 -16.13 1.90 -11.06
C ASP A 317 -15.44 2.52 -9.82
N LEU A 318 -14.19 2.98 -9.95
CA LEU A 318 -13.50 3.69 -8.85
C LEU A 318 -14.17 5.04 -8.51
N TRP A 319 -14.96 5.60 -9.44
CA TRP A 319 -15.74 6.83 -9.24
C TRP A 319 -17.21 6.57 -8.88
N GLU A 320 -17.74 5.38 -9.18
CA GLU A 320 -19.17 5.07 -8.99
C GLU A 320 -19.61 4.92 -7.52
N ALA A 321 -18.67 4.85 -6.58
CA ALA A 321 -18.98 4.79 -5.15
C ALA A 321 -19.72 6.05 -4.64
N GLU A 322 -19.62 7.19 -5.35
CA GLU A 322 -20.37 8.42 -5.02
C GLU A 322 -21.80 8.42 -5.58
N GLU A 323 -22.03 7.90 -6.79
CA GLU A 323 -23.33 8.06 -7.48
C GLU A 323 -24.49 7.33 -6.79
N LYS A 324 -24.22 6.20 -6.11
CA LYS A 324 -25.26 5.45 -5.38
C LYS A 324 -25.75 6.17 -4.11
N HIS A 325 -24.96 7.10 -3.55
CA HIS A 325 -25.35 7.88 -2.37
C HIS A 325 -26.20 9.12 -2.72
N GLU A 326 -26.11 9.65 -3.94
CA GLU A 326 -26.95 10.79 -4.36
C GLU A 326 -28.34 10.35 -4.84
N ILE A 327 -28.47 9.20 -5.51
CA ILE A 327 -29.76 8.75 -6.07
C ILE A 327 -30.77 8.36 -4.96
N THR A 328 -30.31 8.00 -3.76
CA THR A 328 -31.19 7.60 -2.65
C THR A 328 -31.84 8.76 -1.88
N LYS A 329 -31.57 10.03 -2.23
CA LYS A 329 -32.16 11.22 -1.59
C LYS A 329 -33.43 11.77 -2.26
N TYR A 330 -34.02 11.10 -3.24
CA TYR A 330 -35.35 11.47 -3.74
C TYR A 330 -36.45 10.96 -2.80
N ASN A 331 -36.91 11.87 -1.94
CA ASN A 331 -38.04 11.68 -1.03
C ASN A 331 -39.29 11.19 -1.77
N VAL A 332 -39.83 10.04 -1.37
CA VAL A 332 -41.22 9.67 -1.66
C VAL A 332 -42.10 10.43 -0.67
N THR A 333 -42.64 11.58 -1.09
CA THR A 333 -43.77 12.22 -0.42
C THR A 333 -45.01 11.35 -0.60
N ILE A 334 -45.44 10.67 0.48
CA ILE A 334 -46.75 10.03 0.52
C ILE A 334 -47.77 11.09 0.95
N GLU A 335 -48.47 11.69 -0.01
CA GLU A 335 -49.70 12.41 0.28
C GLU A 335 -50.75 11.41 0.77
N THR A 336 -51.18 11.57 2.01
CA THR A 336 -52.31 10.82 2.56
C THR A 336 -53.55 11.70 2.41
N LEU A 337 -54.37 11.42 1.41
CA LEU A 337 -55.70 12.03 1.30
C LEU A 337 -56.61 11.41 2.36
N ALA A 338 -57.20 12.26 3.19
CA ALA A 338 -58.24 11.94 4.17
C ALA A 338 -59.63 11.97 3.55
#